data_AF-A0AAD4PST7-F1
#
_entry.id   AF-A0AAD4PST7-F1
#
_cell.length_a   1.000
_cell.length_b   1.000
_cell.length_c   1.000
_cell.angle_alpha   90.00
_cell.angle_beta   90.00
_cell.angle_gamma   90.00
#
_symmetry.space_group_name_H-M   'P 1'
#
loop_
_entity.id
_entity.type
_entity.pdbx_description
1 polymer ?
#
loop_
_entity_poly.entity_id
_entity_poly.type
_entity_poly.pdbx_seq_one_letter_code
_entity_poly.pdbx_strand_id
1 'polypeptide(L)'
;MGFLQMISADELSAVYHVNEGQLVLNAEGKTQDFTTGITFIRQPFPGGLKFNLEGWVGPLNGKTSTYNKTQGFDIAPPIPKEVVIVTANYPNGKLVPVEITPSGTGVALVSKEGRSTAGPSDTNIVVPETETITARIRTPFKVKQSKNIGSSQLGDISVNYDDQYVLLKNASIQGSDIVWTFDPVKIGVTEVVVFVMGTVQNFVLRIPYKVVIFDAKTQPVSTVNH
;
A
#
# COMPACT_ATOMS: atom_id res chain seq x y z
N MET A 1 -7.74 -12.17 -10.77
CA MET A 1 -6.36 -11.73 -10.49
C MET A 1 -6.48 -10.35 -9.90
N GLY A 2 -5.98 -10.16 -8.68
CA GLY A 2 -5.87 -8.84 -8.05
C GLY A 2 -4.46 -8.31 -8.26
N PHE A 3 -4.30 -7.04 -8.60
CA PHE A 3 -2.98 -6.37 -8.65
C PHE A 3 -3.02 -5.09 -7.82
N LEU A 4 -1.94 -4.81 -7.11
CA LEU A 4 -1.88 -3.63 -6.24
C LEU A 4 -1.63 -2.38 -7.09
N GLN A 5 -2.58 -1.44 -7.05
CA GLN A 5 -2.49 -0.18 -7.78
C GLN A 5 -2.92 1.01 -6.92
N MET A 6 -2.58 2.22 -7.37
CA MET A 6 -3.13 3.45 -6.83
C MET A 6 -4.64 3.49 -7.06
N ILE A 7 -5.40 3.95 -6.08
CA ILE A 7 -6.86 4.10 -6.16
C ILE A 7 -7.21 5.57 -6.33
N SER A 8 -8.20 5.88 -7.17
CA SER A 8 -8.73 7.24 -7.31
C SER A 8 -9.60 7.61 -6.12
N ALA A 9 -9.50 8.84 -5.63
CA ALA A 9 -10.38 9.38 -4.60
C ALA A 9 -11.02 10.69 -5.09
N ASP A 10 -12.33 10.76 -4.99
CA ASP A 10 -13.11 11.96 -5.30
C ASP A 10 -13.03 12.95 -4.14
N GLU A 11 -13.04 12.43 -2.90
CA GLU A 11 -12.91 13.21 -1.67
C GLU A 11 -11.74 12.70 -0.82
N LEU A 12 -11.01 13.65 -0.23
CA LEU A 12 -9.87 13.40 0.65
C LEU A 12 -9.93 14.37 1.81
N SER A 13 -9.75 13.88 3.03
CA SER A 13 -9.64 14.71 4.24
C SER A 13 -8.65 14.12 5.24
N ALA A 14 -8.14 14.99 6.11
CA ALA A 14 -7.18 14.65 7.15
C ALA A 14 -7.54 15.39 8.44
N VAL A 15 -7.64 14.65 9.54
CA VAL A 15 -7.97 15.19 10.87
C VAL A 15 -6.93 14.70 11.87
N TYR A 16 -6.38 15.59 12.69
CA TYR A 16 -5.50 15.24 13.79
C TYR A 16 -6.23 15.35 15.13
N HIS A 17 -6.32 14.23 15.85
CA HIS A 17 -6.88 14.16 17.19
C HIS A 17 -5.76 14.39 18.21
N VAL A 18 -5.74 15.58 18.82
CA VAL A 18 -4.63 16.03 19.67
C VAL A 18 -4.43 15.12 20.89
N ASN A 19 -5.51 14.72 21.53
CA ASN A 19 -5.44 13.91 22.76
C ASN A 19 -5.03 12.46 22.49
N GLU A 20 -5.24 11.98 21.26
CA GLU A 20 -4.89 10.63 20.84
C GLU A 20 -3.52 10.57 20.15
N GLY A 21 -2.95 11.71 19.79
CA GLY A 21 -1.70 11.77 19.02
C GLY A 21 -1.83 11.18 17.61
N GLN A 22 -3.06 11.12 17.07
CA GLN A 22 -3.38 10.34 15.88
C GLN A 22 -3.86 11.23 14.73
N LEU A 23 -3.25 11.03 13.56
CA LEU A 23 -3.71 11.56 12.28
C LEU A 23 -4.64 10.54 11.61
N VAL A 24 -5.89 10.93 11.37
CA VAL A 24 -6.90 10.14 10.67
C VAL A 24 -7.06 10.67 9.25
N LEU A 25 -6.85 9.81 8.26
CA LEU A 25 -7.09 10.10 6.85
C LEU A 25 -8.40 9.44 6.40
N ASN A 26 -9.17 10.15 5.59
CA ASN A 26 -10.36 9.63 4.93
C ASN A 26 -10.27 9.81 3.41
N ALA A 27 -10.67 8.78 2.68
CA ALA A 27 -10.83 8.79 1.22
C ALA A 27 -12.18 8.22 0.83
N GLU A 28 -12.86 8.90 -0.10
CA GLU A 28 -14.09 8.41 -0.71
C GLU A 28 -14.00 8.52 -2.23
N GLY A 29 -14.63 7.59 -2.92
CA GLY A 29 -14.72 7.64 -4.37
C GLY A 29 -15.28 6.38 -4.99
N LYS A 30 -14.99 6.21 -6.28
CA LYS A 30 -15.34 5.02 -7.05
C LYS A 30 -14.08 4.26 -7.47
N THR A 31 -14.19 2.94 -7.48
CA THR A 31 -13.12 2.05 -7.95
C THR A 31 -13.71 0.92 -8.78
N GLN A 32 -12.86 0.21 -9.51
CA GLN A 32 -13.23 -1.01 -10.23
C GLN A 32 -13.90 -1.99 -9.27
N ASP A 33 -14.99 -2.62 -9.71
CA ASP A 33 -15.67 -3.64 -8.91
C ASP A 33 -14.69 -4.79 -8.57
N PHE A 34 -14.83 -5.38 -7.38
CA PHE A 34 -13.83 -6.28 -6.78
C PHE A 34 -12.47 -5.64 -6.40
N THR A 35 -12.40 -4.32 -6.25
CA THR A 35 -11.27 -3.72 -5.53
C THR A 35 -11.37 -4.03 -4.05
N THR A 36 -10.31 -4.54 -3.46
CA THR A 36 -10.22 -4.88 -2.04
C THR A 36 -8.98 -4.24 -1.40
N GLY A 37 -8.89 -4.30 -0.07
CA GLY A 37 -7.70 -3.87 0.67
C GLY A 37 -7.31 -2.40 0.47
N ILE A 38 -8.27 -1.52 0.20
CA ILE A 38 -7.99 -0.08 0.04
C ILE A 38 -7.39 0.45 1.33
N THR A 39 -6.20 1.03 1.23
CA THR A 39 -5.38 1.42 2.38
C THR A 39 -4.50 2.63 2.08
N PHE A 40 -4.21 3.41 3.11
CA PHE A 40 -3.21 4.47 3.04
C PHE A 40 -1.85 3.91 3.47
N ILE A 41 -0.81 4.19 2.69
CA ILE A 41 0.57 3.79 3.00
C ILE A 41 1.41 5.05 3.15
N ARG A 42 1.98 5.25 4.34
CA ARG A 42 2.90 6.36 4.60
C ARG A 42 4.18 6.17 3.80
N GLN A 43 4.61 7.22 3.12
CA GLN A 43 5.84 7.25 2.33
C GLN A 43 6.88 8.18 2.98
N PRO A 44 8.19 7.90 2.83
CA PRO A 44 9.23 8.85 3.19
C PRO A 44 9.05 10.14 2.38
N PHE A 45 9.01 11.28 3.08
CA PHE A 45 8.85 12.59 2.45
C PHE A 45 9.55 13.67 3.28
N PRO A 46 10.61 14.31 2.74
CA PRO A 46 11.33 15.34 3.46
C PRO A 46 10.42 16.51 3.85
N GLY A 47 10.44 16.87 5.13
CA GLY A 47 9.74 18.06 5.63
C GLY A 47 8.22 17.94 5.77
N GLY A 48 7.64 16.75 5.62
CA GLY A 48 6.19 16.57 5.77
C GLY A 48 5.73 15.13 5.87
N LEU A 49 4.43 14.92 5.67
CA LEU A 49 3.85 13.58 5.59
C LEU A 49 3.28 13.36 4.20
N LYS A 50 3.62 12.21 3.61
CA LYS A 50 3.09 11.76 2.32
C LYS A 50 2.45 10.39 2.49
N PHE A 51 1.32 10.19 1.84
CA PHE A 51 0.59 8.93 1.85
C PHE A 51 0.17 8.55 0.43
N ASN A 52 0.31 7.27 0.09
CA ASN A 52 -0.29 6.70 -1.11
C ASN A 52 -1.61 6.02 -0.76
N LEU A 53 -2.65 6.23 -1.54
CA LEU A 53 -3.87 5.43 -1.47
C LEU A 53 -3.78 4.29 -2.48
N GLU A 54 -3.67 3.06 -1.97
CA GLU A 54 -3.47 1.85 -2.78
C GLU A 54 -4.55 0.82 -2.48
N GLY A 55 -4.77 -0.11 -3.41
CA GLY A 55 -5.74 -1.20 -3.25
C GLY A 55 -5.52 -2.31 -4.27
N TRP A 56 -6.03 -3.49 -3.95
CA TRP A 56 -5.96 -4.68 -4.79
C TRP A 56 -7.09 -4.67 -5.78
N VAL A 57 -6.80 -4.41 -7.06
CA VAL A 57 -7.84 -4.37 -8.09
C VAL A 57 -7.97 -5.70 -8.77
N GLY A 58 -9.15 -6.30 -8.58
CA GLY A 58 -9.56 -7.55 -9.18
C GLY A 58 -9.73 -7.50 -10.71
N PRO A 59 -10.25 -8.57 -11.32
CA PRO A 59 -10.45 -8.65 -12.77
C PRO A 59 -11.25 -7.46 -13.30
N LEU A 60 -10.79 -6.89 -14.41
CA LEU A 60 -11.50 -5.82 -15.10
C LEU A 60 -12.82 -6.37 -15.66
N ASN A 61 -13.94 -5.95 -15.07
CA ASN A 61 -15.29 -6.33 -15.50
C ASN A 61 -16.10 -5.12 -15.99
N GLY A 62 -15.48 -3.94 -16.06
CA GLY A 62 -16.11 -2.68 -16.48
C GLY A 62 -17.12 -2.08 -15.49
N LYS A 63 -17.42 -2.76 -14.39
CA LYS A 63 -18.27 -2.25 -13.31
C LYS A 63 -17.44 -1.46 -12.31
N THR A 64 -18.09 -0.51 -11.64
CA THR A 64 -17.50 0.27 -10.55
C THR A 64 -18.34 0.17 -9.30
N SER A 65 -17.69 0.28 -8.15
CA SER A 65 -18.28 0.25 -6.82
C SER A 65 -17.77 1.45 -6.02
N THR A 66 -18.63 2.04 -5.19
CA THR A 66 -18.25 3.13 -4.28
C THR A 66 -17.50 2.57 -3.08
N TYR A 67 -16.54 3.32 -2.57
CA TYR A 67 -15.83 2.99 -1.34
C TYR A 67 -15.71 4.21 -0.42
N ASN A 68 -15.59 3.93 0.88
CA ASN A 68 -15.22 4.89 1.91
C ASN A 68 -14.14 4.23 2.77
N LYS A 69 -13.00 4.89 2.93
CA LYS A 69 -11.86 4.38 3.68
C LYS A 69 -11.34 5.41 4.67
N THR A 70 -11.37 5.03 5.94
CA THR A 70 -10.73 5.76 7.04
C THR A 70 -9.54 4.97 7.60
N GLN A 71 -8.45 5.66 7.96
CA GLN A 71 -7.26 5.05 8.57
C GLN A 71 -6.53 6.01 9.50
N GLY A 72 -6.18 5.56 10.70
CA GLY A 72 -5.41 6.31 11.69
C GLY A 72 -3.91 6.01 11.62
N PHE A 73 -3.09 7.01 11.96
CA PHE A 73 -1.64 6.93 12.04
C PHE A 73 -1.15 7.67 13.28
N ASP A 74 -0.28 7.03 14.06
CA ASP A 74 0.33 7.69 15.21
C ASP A 74 1.41 8.66 14.72
N ILE A 75 1.21 9.96 14.98
CA ILE A 75 2.09 11.03 14.53
C ILE A 75 2.55 11.84 15.74
N ALA A 76 3.85 11.77 16.00
CA ALA A 76 4.49 12.60 17.01
C ALA A 76 4.53 14.08 16.57
N PRO A 77 4.43 15.03 17.50
CA PRO A 77 4.64 16.45 17.22
C PRO A 77 6.03 16.73 16.60
N PRO A 78 6.18 17.79 15.79
CA PRO A 78 5.17 18.79 15.44
C PRO A 78 4.14 18.29 14.42
N ILE A 79 2.88 18.69 14.59
CA ILE A 79 1.78 18.31 13.70
C ILE A 79 1.89 19.14 12.41
N PRO A 80 1.94 18.51 11.24
CA PRO A 80 1.97 19.24 9.98
C PRO A 80 0.61 19.91 9.72
N LYS A 81 0.62 21.08 9.09
CA LYS A 81 -0.60 21.80 8.68
C LYS A 81 -1.31 21.14 7.49
N GLU A 82 -0.57 20.36 6.73
CA GLU A 82 -1.04 19.70 5.51
C GLU A 82 -0.30 18.37 5.31
N VAL A 83 -0.93 17.46 4.59
CA VAL A 83 -0.32 16.20 4.17
C VAL A 83 -0.45 16.04 2.65
N VAL A 84 0.50 15.35 2.03
CA VAL A 84 0.45 15.02 0.61
C VAL A 84 -0.20 13.66 0.45
N ILE A 85 -1.34 13.58 -0.23
CA ILE A 85 -1.98 12.30 -0.56
C ILE A 85 -1.88 12.06 -2.06
N VAL A 86 -1.23 10.96 -2.44
CA VAL A 86 -1.13 10.48 -3.82
C VAL A 86 -2.25 9.46 -4.07
N THR A 87 -2.93 9.62 -5.20
CA THR A 87 -4.03 8.76 -5.65
C THR A 87 -3.92 8.58 -7.17
N ALA A 88 -4.72 7.70 -7.77
CA ALA A 88 -4.69 7.50 -9.22
C ALA A 88 -5.03 8.78 -10.03
N ASN A 89 -5.94 9.61 -9.51
CA ASN A 89 -6.33 10.89 -10.12
C ASN A 89 -5.49 12.09 -9.66
N TYR A 90 -4.66 11.93 -8.63
CA TYR A 90 -3.66 12.92 -8.19
C TYR A 90 -2.25 12.27 -8.12
N PRO A 91 -1.63 11.92 -9.28
CA PRO A 91 -0.39 11.17 -9.31
C PRO A 91 0.83 11.95 -8.77
N ASN A 92 0.78 13.29 -8.82
CA ASN A 92 1.81 14.15 -8.25
C ASN A 92 1.58 14.46 -6.75
N GLY A 93 0.51 13.91 -6.17
CA GLY A 93 0.05 14.24 -4.84
C GLY A 93 -0.88 15.46 -4.82
N LYS A 94 -1.84 15.43 -3.89
CA LYS A 94 -2.71 16.53 -3.52
C LYS A 94 -2.38 16.97 -2.10
N LEU A 95 -2.20 18.26 -1.89
CA LEU A 95 -2.08 18.83 -0.54
C LEU A 95 -3.47 18.82 0.10
N VAL A 96 -3.57 18.16 1.26
CA VAL A 96 -4.78 18.02 2.04
C VAL A 96 -4.54 18.71 3.39
N PRO A 97 -5.26 19.80 3.71
CA PRO A 97 -5.15 20.46 5.00
C PRO A 97 -5.49 19.50 6.15
N VAL A 98 -4.75 19.61 7.25
CA VAL A 98 -5.00 18.83 8.47
C VAL A 98 -5.85 19.68 9.41
N GLU A 99 -7.07 19.22 9.65
CA GLU A 99 -7.94 19.81 10.66
C GLU A 99 -7.54 19.31 12.05
N ILE A 100 -7.31 20.23 12.99
CA ILE A 100 -6.89 19.87 14.36
C ILE A 100 -8.12 19.87 15.26
N THR A 101 -8.41 18.72 15.89
CA THR A 101 -9.54 18.57 16.80
C THR A 101 -9.10 18.09 18.19
N PRO A 102 -9.55 18.73 19.29
CA PRO A 102 -9.17 18.39 20.65
C PRO A 102 -9.97 17.20 21.26
N SER A 103 -10.24 16.14 20.48
CA SER A 103 -11.03 14.91 20.75
C SER A 103 -12.49 14.87 20.25
N GLY A 104 -12.82 13.77 19.57
CA GLY A 104 -13.95 12.90 19.92
C GLY A 104 -15.37 13.49 19.85
N THR A 105 -15.72 14.25 18.82
CA THR A 105 -17.13 14.43 18.43
C THR A 105 -17.22 14.56 16.91
N GLY A 106 -18.14 13.81 16.32
CA GLY A 106 -18.17 13.44 14.91
C GLY A 106 -18.11 14.61 13.92
N VAL A 107 -17.45 14.29 12.80
CA VAL A 107 -17.64 14.81 11.44
C VAL A 107 -18.31 16.18 11.34
N ALA A 108 -17.52 17.22 11.12
CA ALA A 108 -17.98 18.44 10.47
C ALA A 108 -17.21 18.62 9.16
N LEU A 109 -17.79 18.07 8.09
CA LEU A 109 -17.39 18.34 6.70
C LEU A 109 -17.57 19.83 6.41
N VAL A 110 -16.49 20.52 6.05
CA VAL A 110 -16.59 21.77 5.27
C VAL A 110 -15.53 21.80 4.18
N SER A 111 -15.99 21.58 2.95
CA SER A 111 -15.25 21.82 1.71
C SER A 111 -15.25 23.31 1.35
N LYS A 112 -14.08 23.89 1.00
CA LYS A 112 -13.87 24.62 -0.28
C LYS A 112 -12.47 25.23 -0.47
N GLU A 113 -11.91 24.86 -1.63
CA GLU A 113 -10.97 25.52 -2.56
C GLU A 113 -10.02 26.65 -2.11
N GLY A 114 -8.73 26.44 -2.42
CA GLY A 114 -7.70 27.47 -2.52
C GLY A 114 -6.51 26.99 -3.34
N ARG A 115 -6.48 27.39 -4.62
CA ARG A 115 -5.44 27.24 -5.65
C ARG A 115 -4.05 27.70 -5.18
N SER A 116 -2.99 26.89 -5.33
CA SER A 116 -1.70 27.34 -5.90
C SER A 116 -0.68 26.20 -6.12
N THR A 117 0.22 26.49 -7.04
CA THR A 117 1.18 25.67 -7.79
C THR A 117 2.56 25.51 -7.14
N ALA A 118 3.18 24.34 -7.25
CA ALA A 118 4.60 24.12 -7.64
C ALA A 118 4.89 22.60 -7.75
N GLY A 119 5.69 22.20 -8.74
CA GLY A 119 5.86 20.82 -9.23
C GLY A 119 6.73 19.88 -8.37
N PRO A 120 6.76 18.59 -8.73
CA PRO A 120 7.24 17.49 -7.88
C PRO A 120 8.77 17.29 -7.98
N SER A 121 9.37 16.75 -6.93
CA SER A 121 10.61 15.98 -7.08
C SER A 121 10.24 14.52 -7.28
N ASP A 122 10.58 14.00 -8.46
CA ASP A 122 10.35 12.63 -8.89
C ASP A 122 11.03 11.64 -7.93
N THR A 123 10.23 10.78 -7.31
CA THR A 123 10.75 9.58 -6.65
C THR A 123 10.92 8.53 -7.74
N ASN A 124 12.16 8.16 -8.05
CA ASN A 124 12.44 7.06 -8.99
C ASN A 124 11.95 5.74 -8.37
N ILE A 125 10.76 5.28 -8.79
CA ILE A 125 10.27 3.94 -8.49
C ILE A 125 10.99 2.99 -9.45
N VAL A 126 12.04 2.33 -8.98
CA VAL A 126 12.64 1.21 -9.72
C VAL A 126 11.79 -0.02 -9.40
N VAL A 127 11.05 -0.51 -10.39
CA VAL A 127 10.29 -1.76 -10.32
C VAL A 127 11.17 -2.87 -10.89
N PRO A 128 11.74 -3.78 -10.07
CA PRO A 128 12.45 -4.94 -10.59
C PRO A 128 11.49 -5.93 -11.26
N GLU A 129 12.05 -6.88 -12.01
CA GLU A 129 11.27 -7.96 -12.64
C GLU A 129 10.44 -8.72 -11.60
N THR A 130 9.19 -9.04 -11.97
CA THR A 130 8.24 -9.73 -11.08
C THR A 130 8.61 -11.21 -10.96
N GLU A 131 9.03 -11.64 -9.78
CA GLU A 131 9.25 -13.06 -9.49
C GLU A 131 7.91 -13.79 -9.38
N THR A 132 7.80 -15.00 -9.95
CA THR A 132 6.59 -15.84 -9.86
C THR A 132 6.78 -16.97 -8.86
N ILE A 133 5.88 -17.06 -7.88
CA ILE A 133 5.81 -18.13 -6.87
C ILE A 133 4.60 -19.02 -7.18
N THR A 134 4.83 -20.32 -7.29
CA THR A 134 3.78 -21.32 -7.44
C THR A 134 3.52 -21.97 -6.08
N ALA A 135 2.36 -21.67 -5.48
CA ALA A 135 1.99 -22.12 -4.14
C ALA A 135 0.82 -23.11 -4.19
N ARG A 136 0.90 -24.19 -3.41
CA ARG A 136 -0.22 -25.12 -3.26
C ARG A 136 -1.15 -24.62 -2.16
N ILE A 137 -2.46 -24.67 -2.38
CA ILE A 137 -3.46 -24.31 -1.37
C ILE A 137 -3.19 -25.03 -0.04
N ARG A 138 -3.29 -24.32 1.10
CA ARG A 138 -2.98 -24.82 2.45
C ARG A 138 -1.54 -25.30 2.68
N THR A 139 -0.63 -25.03 1.75
CA THR A 139 0.81 -25.31 1.92
C THR A 139 1.54 -23.98 2.06
N PRO A 140 2.21 -23.73 3.20
CA PRO A 140 2.89 -22.46 3.41
C PRO A 140 3.98 -22.21 2.36
N PHE A 141 4.13 -20.97 1.91
CA PHE A 141 5.23 -20.52 1.06
C PHE A 141 5.97 -19.35 1.71
N LYS A 142 7.16 -19.03 1.19
CA LYS A 142 8.03 -17.98 1.74
C LYS A 142 8.31 -16.91 0.69
N VAL A 143 8.25 -15.65 1.11
CA VAL A 143 8.80 -14.50 0.40
C VAL A 143 10.01 -14.01 1.18
N LYS A 144 11.09 -13.70 0.48
CA LYS A 144 12.35 -13.29 1.09
C LYS A 144 12.81 -11.96 0.52
N GLN A 145 13.26 -11.06 1.40
CA GLN A 145 13.92 -9.83 1.02
C GLN A 145 15.19 -9.67 1.83
N SER A 146 16.29 -9.24 1.20
CA SER A 146 17.50 -8.92 1.96
C SER A 146 17.22 -7.76 2.92
N LYS A 147 17.65 -7.91 4.18
CA LYS A 147 17.60 -6.82 5.17
C LYS A 147 18.64 -5.73 4.89
N ASN A 148 19.58 -6.00 3.99
CA ASN A 148 20.63 -5.06 3.62
C ASN A 148 20.12 -4.12 2.53
N ILE A 149 19.64 -2.95 2.95
CA ILE A 149 19.13 -1.90 2.08
C ILE A 149 20.30 -1.00 1.63
N GLY A 150 21.22 -1.56 0.84
CA GLY A 150 22.43 -0.84 0.40
C GLY A 150 23.38 -0.45 1.53
N SER A 151 24.24 0.56 1.29
CA SER A 151 25.29 1.00 2.22
C SER A 151 24.78 1.83 3.41
N SER A 152 23.50 2.23 3.43
CA SER A 152 22.89 2.96 4.54
C SER A 152 21.96 2.04 5.34
N GLN A 153 22.34 1.69 6.56
CA GLN A 153 21.60 0.79 7.48
C GLN A 153 20.26 1.36 7.99
N LEU A 154 19.76 2.46 7.42
CA LEU A 154 18.54 3.14 7.86
C LEU A 154 17.47 3.04 6.77
N GLY A 155 16.40 2.33 7.07
CA GLY A 155 15.28 2.10 6.16
C GLY A 155 14.20 1.26 6.81
N ASP A 156 13.03 1.23 6.18
CA ASP A 156 11.91 0.36 6.58
C ASP A 156 11.65 -0.67 5.49
N ILE A 157 11.31 -1.90 5.89
CA ILE A 157 10.92 -2.96 4.98
C ILE A 157 9.57 -3.49 5.44
N SER A 158 8.56 -3.32 4.58
CA SER A 158 7.20 -3.77 4.83
C SER A 158 6.71 -4.68 3.71
N VAL A 159 5.66 -5.46 3.98
CA VAL A 159 5.05 -6.35 3.01
C VAL A 159 3.54 -6.11 2.96
N ASN A 160 3.00 -5.99 1.75
CA ASN A 160 1.58 -5.93 1.48
C ASN A 160 1.14 -7.18 0.72
N TYR A 161 -0.09 -7.63 0.98
CA TYR A 161 -0.67 -8.82 0.36
C TYR A 161 -2.19 -8.72 0.39
N ASP A 162 -2.87 -9.50 -0.46
CA ASP A 162 -4.32 -9.65 -0.44
C ASP A 162 -4.72 -10.76 0.54
N ASP A 163 -5.30 -10.37 1.68
CA ASP A 163 -5.71 -11.26 2.77
C ASP A 163 -6.84 -12.24 2.40
N GLN A 164 -7.53 -11.99 1.27
CA GLN A 164 -8.50 -12.93 0.72
C GLN A 164 -7.83 -14.16 0.09
N TYR A 165 -6.55 -14.08 -0.29
CA TYR A 165 -5.82 -15.16 -0.96
C TYR A 165 -4.73 -15.77 -0.08
N VAL A 166 -4.04 -14.96 0.74
CA VAL A 166 -2.94 -15.42 1.58
C VAL A 166 -2.98 -14.76 2.96
N LEU A 167 -2.65 -15.52 4.00
CA LEU A 167 -2.52 -14.99 5.37
C LEU A 167 -1.07 -15.02 5.80
N LEU A 168 -0.57 -13.93 6.40
CA LEU A 168 0.76 -13.92 7.00
C LEU A 168 0.78 -14.80 8.25
N LYS A 169 1.56 -15.87 8.21
CA LYS A 169 1.72 -16.82 9.32
C LYS A 169 2.83 -16.40 10.27
N ASN A 170 3.96 -15.95 9.73
CA ASN A 170 5.15 -15.58 10.50
C ASN A 170 6.03 -14.61 9.69
N ALA A 171 6.68 -13.68 10.36
CA ALA A 171 7.77 -12.86 9.85
C ALA A 171 9.01 -13.06 10.72
N SER A 172 10.13 -13.47 10.13
CA SER A 172 11.38 -13.68 10.88
C SER A 172 12.62 -13.24 10.11
N ILE A 173 13.70 -12.97 10.82
CA ILE A 173 15.02 -12.71 10.22
C ILE A 173 15.76 -14.04 10.17
N GLN A 174 16.17 -14.46 8.96
CA GLN A 174 16.96 -15.67 8.73
C GLN A 174 18.26 -15.26 8.03
N GLY A 175 19.34 -15.14 8.81
CA GLY A 175 20.63 -14.67 8.30
C GLY A 175 20.58 -13.20 7.86
N SER A 176 20.82 -12.95 6.57
CA SER A 176 20.77 -11.64 5.93
C SER A 176 19.37 -11.24 5.44
N ASP A 177 18.37 -12.10 5.58
CA ASP A 177 17.08 -11.92 4.92
C ASP A 177 15.95 -11.78 5.94
N ILE A 178 14.98 -10.94 5.61
CA ILE A 178 13.65 -10.95 6.19
C ILE A 178 12.82 -11.98 5.41
N VAL A 179 12.20 -12.90 6.13
CA VAL A 179 11.43 -14.01 5.57
C VAL A 179 10.01 -13.94 6.10
N TRP A 180 9.06 -13.68 5.20
CA TRP A 180 7.63 -13.78 5.49
C TRP A 180 7.11 -15.13 5.01
N THR A 181 6.42 -15.83 5.89
CA THR A 181 5.77 -17.12 5.58
C THR A 181 4.28 -16.89 5.48
N PHE A 182 3.69 -17.29 4.36
CA PHE A 182 2.28 -17.10 4.05
C PHE A 182 1.56 -18.44 3.93
N ASP A 183 0.35 -18.53 4.47
CA ASP A 183 -0.58 -19.64 4.26
C ASP A 183 -1.58 -19.27 3.14
N PRO A 184 -1.62 -19.98 1.99
CA PRO A 184 -2.62 -19.74 0.95
C PRO A 184 -4.01 -20.23 1.38
N VAL A 185 -5.00 -19.34 1.33
CA VAL A 185 -6.38 -19.60 1.76
C VAL A 185 -7.39 -19.66 0.62
N LYS A 186 -7.06 -19.15 -0.58
CA LYS A 186 -7.93 -19.19 -1.75
C LYS A 186 -7.15 -19.48 -3.04
N ILE A 187 -7.72 -20.32 -3.91
CA ILE A 187 -7.16 -20.63 -5.24
C ILE A 187 -7.28 -19.40 -6.15
N GLY A 188 -6.26 -19.14 -6.95
CA GLY A 188 -6.25 -18.04 -7.92
C GLY A 188 -4.85 -17.43 -8.08
N VAL A 189 -4.81 -16.19 -8.57
CA VAL A 189 -3.57 -15.43 -8.73
C VAL A 189 -3.69 -14.13 -7.93
N THR A 190 -2.69 -13.89 -7.08
CA THR A 190 -2.55 -12.69 -6.23
C THR A 190 -1.10 -12.17 -6.32
N GLU A 191 -0.79 -11.06 -5.65
CA GLU A 191 0.59 -10.62 -5.45
C GLU A 191 0.91 -10.48 -3.97
N VAL A 192 2.18 -10.66 -3.65
CA VAL A 192 2.79 -10.17 -2.41
C VAL A 192 3.78 -9.10 -2.80
N VAL A 193 3.68 -7.90 -2.26
CA VAL A 193 4.52 -6.77 -2.62
C VAL A 193 5.37 -6.39 -1.43
N VAL A 194 6.69 -6.46 -1.61
CA VAL A 194 7.65 -5.98 -0.61
C VAL A 194 8.01 -4.55 -0.94
N PHE A 195 7.91 -3.68 0.06
CA PHE A 195 8.35 -2.29 -0.03
C PHE A 195 9.65 -2.13 0.75
N VAL A 196 10.65 -1.53 0.11
CA VAL A 196 11.92 -1.18 0.74
C VAL A 196 12.09 0.33 0.66
N MET A 197 12.09 0.99 1.81
CA MET A 197 12.20 2.44 1.96
C MET A 197 13.58 2.80 2.48
N GLY A 198 14.34 3.61 1.75
CA GLY A 198 15.65 4.12 2.18
C GLY A 198 15.58 5.56 2.67
N THR A 199 16.09 5.86 3.88
CA THR A 199 15.95 7.19 4.49
C THR A 199 16.99 8.21 4.00
N VAL A 200 18.16 7.78 3.52
CA VAL A 200 19.27 8.67 3.15
C VAL A 200 19.15 9.19 1.71
N GLN A 201 18.53 8.42 0.82
CA GLN A 201 18.31 8.79 -0.59
C GLN A 201 16.83 8.95 -0.97
N ASN A 202 15.90 8.87 0.01
CA ASN A 202 14.44 8.99 -0.17
C ASN A 202 13.93 8.20 -1.39
N PHE A 203 14.23 6.90 -1.43
CA PHE A 203 13.70 6.01 -2.45
C PHE A 203 12.70 5.03 -1.85
N VAL A 204 11.82 4.54 -2.73
CA VAL A 204 10.88 3.47 -2.44
C VAL A 204 11.02 2.44 -3.55
N LEU A 205 11.52 1.25 -3.20
CA LEU A 205 11.52 0.11 -4.11
C LEU A 205 10.26 -0.71 -3.87
N ARG A 206 9.51 -0.95 -4.94
CA ARG A 206 8.32 -1.82 -4.95
C ARG A 206 8.69 -3.12 -5.63
N ILE A 207 8.77 -4.22 -4.88
CA ILE A 207 9.20 -5.53 -5.37
C ILE A 207 7.99 -6.47 -5.37
N PRO A 208 7.29 -6.63 -6.51
CA PRO A 208 6.13 -7.51 -6.60
C PRO A 208 6.54 -8.98 -6.80
N TYR A 209 5.89 -9.86 -6.06
CA TYR A 209 5.93 -11.32 -6.25
C TYR A 209 4.54 -11.77 -6.73
N LYS A 210 4.44 -12.29 -7.95
CA LYS A 210 3.21 -12.89 -8.45
C LYS A 210 3.05 -14.27 -7.82
N VAL A 211 1.94 -14.52 -7.12
CA VAL A 211 1.66 -15.80 -6.47
C VAL A 211 0.52 -16.51 -7.19
N VAL A 212 0.81 -17.69 -7.75
CA VAL A 212 -0.17 -18.59 -8.38
C VAL A 212 -0.53 -19.69 -7.38
N ILE A 213 -1.77 -19.67 -6.88
CA ILE A 213 -2.28 -20.62 -5.89
C ILE A 213 -3.16 -21.65 -6.58
N PHE A 214 -2.82 -22.93 -6.45
CA PHE A 214 -3.52 -24.04 -7.11
C PHE A 214 -3.83 -25.19 -6.14
N ASP A 215 -4.80 -26.04 -6.50
CA ASP A 215 -4.99 -27.36 -5.87
C ASP A 215 -4.21 -28.43 -6.66
N ALA A 216 -3.69 -29.44 -5.99
CA ALA A 216 -2.98 -30.56 -6.63
C ALA A 216 -3.85 -31.36 -7.61
N LYS A 217 -5.18 -31.24 -7.51
CA LYS A 217 -6.13 -31.80 -8.48
C LYS A 217 -6.24 -30.98 -9.77
N THR A 218 -5.69 -29.77 -9.80
CA THR A 218 -5.75 -28.81 -10.90
C THR A 218 -4.36 -28.23 -11.17
N GLN A 219 -3.36 -29.08 -11.45
CA GLN A 219 -2.03 -28.60 -11.83
C GLN A 219 -2.12 -27.65 -13.04
N PRO A 220 -1.41 -26.51 -13.05
CA PRO A 220 -1.24 -25.73 -14.26
C PRO A 220 -0.43 -26.56 -15.25
N VAL A 221 -0.95 -26.71 -16.46
CA VAL A 221 -0.25 -27.37 -17.57
C VAL A 221 0.98 -26.52 -17.89
N SER A 222 2.17 -27.03 -17.58
CA SER A 222 3.42 -26.46 -18.06
C SER A 222 3.49 -26.66 -19.57
N THR A 223 3.23 -25.63 -20.35
CA THR A 223 3.58 -25.61 -21.78
C THR A 223 5.10 -25.56 -21.89
N VAL A 224 5.70 -26.73 -22.11
CA VAL A 224 7.08 -26.84 -22.58
C VAL A 224 7.05 -26.53 -24.08
N ASN A 225 7.61 -25.39 -24.48
CA ASN A 225 7.90 -25.15 -25.90
C ASN A 225 9.18 -25.94 -26.23
N HIS A 226 9.06 -26.85 -27.20
CA HIS A 226 10.17 -27.52 -27.87
C HIS A 226 10.81 -26.63 -28.93
#